data_AF-A0A2K5K0N3-F1
#
_entry.id   AF-A0A2K5K0N3-F1
#
_cell.length_a   1.000
_cell.length_b   1.000
_cell.length_c   1.000
_cell.angle_alpha   90.00
_cell.angle_beta   90.00
_cell.angle_gamma   90.00
#
_symmetry.space_group_name_H-M   'P 1'
#
loop_
_entity.id
_entity.type
_entity.pdbx_description
1 polymer ?
#
loop_
_entity_poly.entity_id
_entity_poly.type
_entity_poly.pdbx_seq_one_letter_code
_entity_poly.pdbx_strand_id
1 'polypeptide(L)'
;MSGATPFKMRLVHLDLKGAPPKVSYLSEIFPLFSALGANGLLVEYEDMFPYEGPLRLLRAKYAYSPSEIKEILHLAGLNELEVIPLVQTFGHMEFVLKHAAFAHLREVGPFPCTLNPHEAESLALVGAMIDQVLELHPGVRWLHVGCDEVYYLGEGEASRWWLQQEQNSTGKLCLSHMRAVASCVQARRPSVTPLVWDDMLRDLPEDQLAASGVPQLVEPVLWDYAADLDVHSKVLLMQKYWRCGFPRLWAASAFKGATGPSQAVPPIKHHLRNHVQWLQVASSRPMDSLQGIILTGWQRYDHFSVLCELLPAGVPSLAACLQLLLRGGFDGDAKAKVENLLGISNLEMMDPIRQAPCSPPPGLSAGRGPAPSLAATSLPLSHKSASICAALWTRCWRATRTSPAGSAPTTAGGSSSTRSWFSTSSPQHSASWRSGAPSCRSWRPPCSWLSTRMPWKSGWRRTCTPACSGCKLYCRTSARWPAPHPHPPALAGTLLRTPEGTARARGLLLWAWGLCAACQLSARATGAHVSVAPCGPTVSGPWATPGERLDNTEGSSTGRPA
;
A
#
# COMPACT_ATOMS: atom_id res chain seq x y z
N MET A 1 -10.86 10.46 36.44
CA MET A 1 -9.41 10.17 36.23
C MET A 1 -9.23 9.89 34.75
N SER A 2 -8.23 10.48 34.08
CA SER A 2 -7.96 10.10 32.68
C SER A 2 -7.27 8.74 32.68
N GLY A 3 -7.89 7.73 32.08
CA GLY A 3 -7.22 6.45 31.83
C GLY A 3 -6.04 6.65 30.87
N ALA A 4 -5.00 5.84 31.01
CA ALA A 4 -3.98 5.75 29.98
C ALA A 4 -4.60 5.15 28.71
N THR A 5 -4.24 5.68 27.53
CA THR A 5 -4.74 5.17 26.26
C THR A 5 -4.26 3.73 26.02
N PRO A 6 -5.11 2.79 25.57
CA PRO A 6 -4.70 1.40 25.33
C PRO A 6 -3.79 1.22 24.10
N PHE A 7 -3.48 2.30 23.39
CA PHE A 7 -2.56 2.33 22.26
C PHE A 7 -1.38 3.26 22.57
N LYS A 8 -0.17 2.69 22.67
CA LYS A 8 1.07 3.44 22.90
C LYS A 8 1.40 4.36 21.71
N MET A 9 1.37 3.80 20.50
CA MET A 9 1.46 4.56 19.25
C MET A 9 0.07 4.83 18.66
N ARG A 10 -0.13 6.05 18.15
CA ARG A 10 -1.33 6.50 17.41
C ARG A 10 -0.83 7.20 16.15
N LEU A 11 -0.76 6.44 15.06
CA LEU A 11 -0.16 6.87 13.80
C LEU A 11 -1.21 7.43 12.86
N VAL A 12 -0.93 8.57 12.21
CA VAL A 12 -1.75 9.04 11.07
C VAL A 12 -1.19 8.46 9.78
N HIS A 13 -2.00 7.79 8.97
CA HIS A 13 -1.57 7.39 7.63
C HIS A 13 -1.64 8.57 6.67
N LEU A 14 -0.49 8.88 6.06
CA LEU A 14 -0.37 9.72 4.89
C LEU A 14 -0.19 8.83 3.68
N ASP A 15 -1.32 8.50 3.04
CA ASP A 15 -1.33 7.95 1.70
C ASP A 15 -1.09 9.10 0.70
N LEU A 16 0.12 9.15 0.12
CA LEU A 16 0.57 10.27 -0.71
C LEU A 16 0.14 10.13 -2.18
N LYS A 17 -0.50 9.02 -2.55
CA LYS A 17 -0.64 8.61 -3.94
C LYS A 17 -1.67 9.45 -4.71
N GLY A 18 -1.25 9.98 -5.86
CA GLY A 18 -2.07 10.82 -6.75
C GLY A 18 -2.36 12.25 -6.26
N ALA A 19 -2.62 12.47 -4.96
CA ALA A 19 -2.92 13.78 -4.37
C ALA A 19 -2.01 14.15 -3.17
N PRO A 20 -0.68 14.22 -3.39
CA PRO A 20 0.30 14.48 -2.34
C PRO A 20 0.15 15.88 -1.70
N PRO A 21 0.21 16.00 -0.36
CA PRO A 21 0.28 17.29 0.31
C PRO A 21 1.62 18.00 0.05
N LYS A 22 1.61 19.32 -0.17
CA LYS A 22 2.85 20.12 -0.28
C LYS A 22 3.58 20.17 1.07
N VAL A 23 4.91 20.22 1.05
CA VAL A 23 5.73 20.32 2.28
C VAL A 23 5.35 21.54 3.15
N SER A 24 4.97 22.67 2.54
CA SER A 24 4.44 23.82 3.28
C SER A 24 3.19 23.46 4.11
N TYR A 25 2.23 22.74 3.51
CA TYR A 25 1.03 22.30 4.20
C TYR A 25 1.32 21.22 5.25
N LEU A 26 2.35 20.39 5.03
CA LEU A 26 2.83 19.44 6.04
C LEU A 26 3.42 20.17 7.26
N SER A 27 4.12 21.30 7.05
CA SER A 27 4.61 22.15 8.15
C SER A 27 3.49 22.82 8.96
N GLU A 28 2.33 23.08 8.34
CA GLU A 28 1.13 23.62 8.99
C GLU A 28 0.35 22.53 9.76
N ILE A 29 0.28 21.30 9.23
CA ILE A 29 -0.62 20.25 9.74
C ILE A 29 0.03 19.30 10.76
N PHE A 30 1.36 19.11 10.77
CA PHE A 30 2.02 18.26 11.77
C PHE A 30 1.88 18.78 13.21
N PRO A 31 1.97 20.10 13.49
CA PRO A 31 1.62 20.66 14.80
C PRO A 31 0.18 20.34 15.22
N LEU A 32 -0.77 20.38 14.28
CA LEU A 32 -2.17 20.02 14.54
C LEU A 32 -2.32 18.53 14.86
N PHE A 33 -1.65 17.63 14.13
CA PHE A 33 -1.67 16.19 14.43
C PHE A 33 -1.12 15.89 15.83
N SER A 34 0.00 16.53 16.20
CA SER A 34 0.63 16.37 17.52
C SER A 34 -0.27 16.94 18.64
N ALA A 35 -0.86 18.12 18.46
CA ALA A 35 -1.84 18.71 19.40
C ALA A 35 -3.14 17.88 19.54
N LEU A 36 -3.52 17.15 18.49
CA LEU A 36 -4.60 16.16 18.51
C LEU A 36 -4.18 14.83 19.16
N GLY A 37 -2.90 14.61 19.43
CA GLY A 37 -2.36 13.47 20.17
C GLY A 37 -1.89 12.29 19.32
N ALA A 38 -1.69 12.47 18.01
CA ALA A 38 -0.86 11.56 17.24
C ALA A 38 0.60 11.65 17.73
N ASN A 39 1.34 10.54 17.68
CA ASN A 39 2.77 10.48 18.00
C ASN A 39 3.58 9.75 16.91
N GLY A 40 3.05 9.74 15.70
CA GLY A 40 3.76 9.24 14.53
C GLY A 40 2.94 9.24 13.25
N LEU A 41 3.60 8.85 12.17
CA LEU A 41 3.07 8.80 10.81
C LEU A 41 3.36 7.44 10.19
N LEU A 42 2.37 6.85 9.53
CA LEU A 42 2.61 5.87 8.47
C LEU A 42 2.64 6.66 7.15
N VAL A 43 3.59 6.39 6.25
CA VAL A 43 3.76 7.19 5.02
C VAL A 43 3.91 6.27 3.80
N GLU A 44 2.83 6.09 3.04
CA GLU A 44 2.81 5.34 1.78
C GLU A 44 3.16 6.27 0.61
N TYR A 45 4.24 5.95 -0.11
CA TYR A 45 4.77 6.83 -1.15
C TYR A 45 4.33 6.48 -2.58
N GLU A 46 4.10 5.22 -2.94
CA GLU A 46 3.99 4.76 -4.35
C GLU A 46 4.98 5.50 -5.29
N ASP A 47 4.47 6.16 -6.34
CA ASP A 47 5.24 6.92 -7.35
C ASP A 47 5.62 8.35 -6.92
N MET A 48 5.29 8.77 -5.68
CA MET A 48 5.70 10.05 -5.11
C MET A 48 7.09 10.05 -4.48
N PHE A 49 7.72 8.89 -4.30
CA PHE A 49 9.10 8.80 -3.79
C PHE A 49 10.14 9.24 -4.86
N PRO A 50 11.23 9.95 -4.49
CA PRO A 50 12.35 10.25 -5.38
C PRO A 50 13.22 9.01 -5.73
N TYR A 51 12.63 8.02 -6.40
CA TYR A 51 13.41 6.92 -6.97
C TYR A 51 14.46 7.42 -7.98
N GLU A 52 15.66 6.84 -7.94
CA GLU A 52 16.77 7.19 -8.83
C GLU A 52 17.38 5.96 -9.50
N GLY A 53 18.27 6.20 -10.48
CA GLY A 53 18.87 5.14 -11.28
C GLY A 53 17.82 4.38 -12.11
N PRO A 54 17.88 3.03 -12.20
CA PRO A 54 16.89 2.24 -12.92
C PRO A 54 15.45 2.44 -12.46
N LEU A 55 15.24 2.77 -11.18
CA LEU A 55 13.91 2.99 -10.60
C LEU A 55 13.35 4.39 -10.88
N ARG A 56 14.13 5.31 -11.46
CA ARG A 56 13.67 6.68 -11.78
C ARG A 56 12.43 6.72 -12.67
N LEU A 57 12.22 5.69 -13.50
CA LEU A 57 11.04 5.58 -14.37
C LEU A 57 9.71 5.46 -13.59
N LEU A 58 9.77 5.05 -12.32
CA LEU A 58 8.61 4.89 -11.44
C LEU A 58 7.99 6.22 -11.01
N ARG A 59 8.70 7.35 -11.13
CA ARG A 59 8.28 8.63 -10.53
C ARG A 59 7.10 9.28 -11.24
N ALA A 60 6.14 9.72 -10.45
CA ALA A 60 5.16 10.72 -10.82
C ALA A 60 5.86 12.02 -11.23
N LYS A 61 5.26 12.79 -12.15
CA LYS A 61 5.79 14.07 -12.64
C LYS A 61 6.11 15.08 -11.52
N TYR A 62 5.38 14.98 -10.40
CA TYR A 62 5.50 15.87 -9.24
C TYR A 62 5.97 15.13 -7.98
N ALA A 63 6.66 13.99 -8.14
CA ALA A 63 7.29 13.27 -7.03
C ALA A 63 8.19 14.20 -6.19
N TYR A 64 8.21 14.01 -4.86
CA TYR A 64 9.03 14.82 -3.96
C TYR A 64 10.52 14.70 -4.33
N SER A 65 11.30 15.73 -4.06
CA SER A 65 12.77 15.66 -4.10
C SER A 65 13.37 15.02 -2.83
N PRO A 66 14.61 14.49 -2.86
CA PRO A 66 15.29 14.00 -1.66
C PRO A 66 15.45 15.07 -0.56
N SER A 67 15.50 16.35 -0.94
CA SER A 67 15.46 17.49 -0.02
C SER A 67 14.10 17.65 0.66
N GLU A 68 13.00 17.48 -0.07
CA GLU A 68 11.65 17.54 0.50
C GLU A 68 11.35 16.36 1.42
N ILE A 69 11.83 15.14 1.11
CA ILE A 69 11.75 14.00 2.03
C ILE A 69 12.48 14.31 3.34
N LYS A 70 13.69 14.88 3.28
CA LYS A 70 14.46 15.29 4.49
C LYS A 70 13.73 16.37 5.29
N GLU A 71 13.10 17.34 4.63
CA GLU A 71 12.30 18.37 5.29
C GLU A 71 11.03 17.79 5.94
N ILE A 72 10.32 16.86 5.28
CA ILE A 72 9.18 16.15 5.86
C ILE A 72 9.58 15.39 7.14
N LEU A 73 10.73 14.71 7.12
CA LEU A 73 11.27 14.02 8.31
C LEU A 73 11.72 15.00 9.40
N HIS A 74 12.28 16.16 9.04
CA HIS A 74 12.61 17.22 10.00
C HIS A 74 11.37 17.78 10.68
N LEU A 75 10.34 18.14 9.90
CA LEU A 75 9.05 18.63 10.38
C LEU A 75 8.33 17.60 11.25
N ALA A 76 8.40 16.31 10.92
CA ALA A 76 7.84 15.25 11.76
C ALA A 76 8.58 15.16 13.11
N GLY A 77 9.91 15.20 13.09
CA GLY A 77 10.75 15.20 14.30
C GLY A 77 10.51 16.42 15.20
N LEU A 78 10.31 17.61 14.64
CA LEU A 78 9.96 18.83 15.37
C LEU A 78 8.60 18.75 16.10
N ASN A 79 7.73 17.81 15.73
CA ASN A 79 6.39 17.63 16.30
C ASN A 79 6.24 16.30 17.07
N GLU A 80 7.36 15.64 17.40
CA GLU A 80 7.42 14.34 18.09
C GLU A 80 6.67 13.20 17.37
N LEU A 81 6.61 13.25 16.03
CA LEU A 81 5.97 12.25 15.19
C LEU A 81 6.99 11.22 14.69
N GLU A 82 6.99 10.01 15.26
CA GLU A 82 7.81 8.89 14.77
C GLU A 82 7.30 8.40 13.39
N VAL A 83 8.18 8.40 12.37
CA VAL A 83 7.81 8.07 10.98
C VAL A 83 8.10 6.61 10.65
N ILE A 84 7.10 5.93 10.10
CA ILE A 84 7.18 4.59 9.50
C ILE A 84 6.91 4.73 8.00
N PRO A 85 7.90 4.55 7.11
CA PRO A 85 7.65 4.47 5.68
C PRO A 85 6.89 3.19 5.34
N LEU A 86 6.01 3.26 4.34
CA LEU A 86 5.36 2.11 3.70
C LEU A 86 5.84 1.99 2.25
N VAL A 87 6.27 0.79 1.89
CA VAL A 87 6.62 0.38 0.52
C VAL A 87 5.75 -0.81 0.18
N GLN A 88 5.01 -0.74 -0.93
CA GLN A 88 4.27 -1.89 -1.44
C GLN A 88 5.22 -2.88 -2.11
N THR A 89 5.04 -4.18 -1.84
CA THR A 89 6.02 -5.22 -2.24
C THR A 89 5.41 -6.48 -2.84
N PHE A 90 4.08 -6.57 -3.01
CA PHE A 90 3.44 -7.80 -3.51
C PHE A 90 2.10 -7.53 -4.22
N GLY A 91 1.08 -7.09 -3.46
CA GLY A 91 -0.11 -6.41 -3.96
C GLY A 91 0.15 -4.91 -4.13
N HIS A 92 -0.84 -4.18 -4.66
CA HIS A 92 -0.77 -2.75 -4.98
C HIS A 92 0.48 -2.31 -5.77
N MET A 93 0.98 -3.20 -6.64
CA MET A 93 2.21 -2.99 -7.42
C MET A 93 1.97 -2.27 -8.75
N GLU A 94 0.78 -1.73 -9.01
CA GLU A 94 0.44 -1.09 -10.29
C GLU A 94 1.35 0.10 -10.61
N PHE A 95 1.76 0.88 -9.61
CA PHE A 95 2.69 2.00 -9.81
C PHE A 95 4.05 1.55 -10.40
N VAL A 96 4.41 0.28 -10.22
CA VAL A 96 5.60 -0.36 -10.78
C VAL A 96 5.26 -1.07 -12.09
N LEU A 97 4.34 -2.02 -12.02
CA LEU A 97 4.10 -2.98 -13.08
C LEU A 97 3.26 -2.39 -14.23
N LYS A 98 2.72 -1.16 -14.11
CA LYS A 98 2.17 -0.39 -15.25
C LYS A 98 3.23 -0.17 -16.34
N HIS A 99 4.50 -0.09 -15.97
CA HIS A 99 5.59 0.19 -16.90
C HIS A 99 6.03 -1.06 -17.68
N ALA A 100 6.19 -0.92 -19.00
CA ALA A 100 6.60 -2.02 -19.88
C ALA A 100 7.91 -2.70 -19.46
N ALA A 101 8.83 -1.96 -18.85
CA ALA A 101 10.12 -2.44 -18.34
C ALA A 101 10.01 -3.45 -17.17
N PHE A 102 8.85 -3.53 -16.52
CA PHE A 102 8.58 -4.47 -15.42
C PHE A 102 7.35 -5.36 -15.70
N ALA A 103 6.79 -5.31 -16.91
CA ALA A 103 5.55 -6.01 -17.24
C ALA A 103 5.69 -7.55 -17.25
N HIS A 104 6.91 -8.08 -17.37
CA HIS A 104 7.22 -9.51 -17.23
C HIS A 104 7.21 -10.00 -15.78
N LEU A 105 7.30 -9.10 -14.80
CA LEU A 105 7.27 -9.41 -13.36
C LEU A 105 5.84 -9.45 -12.79
N ARG A 106 4.81 -9.38 -13.64
CA ARG A 106 3.40 -9.53 -13.25
C ARG A 106 3.06 -11.00 -13.00
N GLU A 107 2.36 -11.30 -11.91
CA GLU A 107 1.81 -12.62 -11.62
C GLU A 107 0.86 -13.08 -12.76
N VAL A 108 -0.08 -12.20 -13.15
CA VAL A 108 -0.97 -12.42 -14.30
C VAL A 108 -0.74 -11.30 -15.31
N GLY A 109 -0.21 -11.63 -16.50
CA GLY A 109 0.29 -10.66 -17.49
C GLY A 109 -0.63 -9.45 -17.79
N PRO A 110 -1.96 -9.61 -17.96
CA PRO A 110 -2.88 -8.48 -18.10
C PRO A 110 -3.03 -7.54 -16.89
N PHE A 111 -2.75 -8.00 -15.67
CA PHE A 111 -3.05 -7.29 -14.42
C PHE A 111 -1.76 -6.79 -13.72
N PRO A 112 -1.54 -5.47 -13.62
CA PRO A 112 -0.32 -4.92 -13.02
C PRO A 112 -0.38 -4.81 -11.48
N CYS A 113 -1.41 -5.30 -10.80
CA CYS A 113 -1.57 -5.15 -9.35
C CYS A 113 -0.72 -6.14 -8.52
N THR A 114 -0.33 -7.28 -9.09
CA THR A 114 0.35 -8.37 -8.36
C THR A 114 1.71 -8.71 -8.96
N LEU A 115 2.74 -8.72 -8.13
CA LEU A 115 4.10 -9.14 -8.46
C LEU A 115 4.23 -10.67 -8.46
N ASN A 116 4.85 -11.24 -9.50
CA ASN A 116 5.17 -12.67 -9.60
C ASN A 116 6.27 -13.05 -8.60
N PRO A 117 6.01 -13.92 -7.60
CA PRO A 117 6.97 -14.28 -6.56
C PRO A 117 8.01 -15.32 -7.00
N HIS A 118 7.91 -15.88 -8.21
CA HIS A 118 8.83 -16.88 -8.74
C HIS A 118 10.03 -16.28 -9.48
N GLU A 119 9.93 -15.06 -10.00
CA GLU A 119 11.05 -14.39 -10.67
C GLU A 119 12.04 -13.80 -9.65
N ALA A 120 13.32 -14.15 -9.76
CA ALA A 120 14.36 -13.60 -8.88
C ALA A 120 14.48 -12.06 -9.02
N GLU A 121 14.17 -11.53 -10.20
CA GLU A 121 14.11 -10.08 -10.47
C GLU A 121 13.04 -9.37 -9.64
N SER A 122 11.92 -10.03 -9.30
CA SER A 122 10.86 -9.45 -8.45
C SER A 122 11.37 -9.12 -7.05
N LEU A 123 12.10 -10.04 -6.42
CA LEU A 123 12.68 -9.82 -5.10
C LEU A 123 13.84 -8.80 -5.15
N ALA A 124 14.61 -8.77 -6.24
CA ALA A 124 15.65 -7.76 -6.46
C ALA A 124 15.07 -6.34 -6.63
N LEU A 125 13.96 -6.21 -7.37
CA LEU A 125 13.22 -4.96 -7.57
C LEU A 125 12.63 -4.43 -6.26
N VAL A 126 11.93 -5.27 -5.51
CA VAL A 126 11.47 -4.97 -4.15
C VAL A 126 12.63 -4.58 -3.24
N GLY A 127 13.74 -5.33 -3.33
CA GLY A 127 14.98 -5.04 -2.62
C GLY A 127 15.48 -3.62 -2.89
N ALA A 128 15.58 -3.22 -4.16
CA ALA A 128 16.08 -1.91 -4.57
C ALA A 128 15.14 -0.75 -4.18
N MET A 129 13.81 -0.95 -4.24
CA MET A 129 12.84 0.05 -3.74
C MET A 129 13.01 0.29 -2.24
N ILE A 130 13.09 -0.79 -1.45
CA ILE A 130 13.30 -0.73 -0.01
C ILE A 130 14.62 -0.02 0.34
N ASP A 131 15.71 -0.31 -0.36
CA ASP A 131 17.02 0.29 -0.05
C ASP A 131 17.02 1.80 -0.27
N GLN A 132 16.46 2.29 -1.39
CA GLN A 132 16.38 3.74 -1.63
C GLN A 132 15.49 4.45 -0.60
N VAL A 133 14.39 3.81 -0.17
CA VAL A 133 13.52 4.36 0.89
C VAL A 133 14.25 4.39 2.24
N LEU A 134 14.94 3.32 2.63
CA LEU A 134 15.71 3.24 3.88
C LEU A 134 17.01 4.09 3.86
N GLU A 135 17.50 4.50 2.69
CA GLU A 135 18.59 5.49 2.56
C GLU A 135 18.12 6.89 2.98
N LEU A 136 16.93 7.32 2.51
CA LEU A 136 16.35 8.59 2.95
C LEU A 136 15.72 8.54 4.36
N HIS A 137 15.52 7.34 4.93
CA HIS A 137 14.99 7.09 6.26
C HIS A 137 16.05 6.44 7.20
N PRO A 138 17.20 7.09 7.49
CA PRO A 138 18.33 6.45 8.17
C PRO A 138 18.07 6.03 9.63
N GLY A 139 17.08 6.64 10.30
CA GLY A 139 16.82 6.44 11.74
C GLY A 139 15.55 5.64 12.09
N VAL A 140 14.87 5.04 11.11
CA VAL A 140 13.57 4.36 11.38
C VAL A 140 13.73 3.04 12.13
N ARG A 141 12.75 2.74 12.99
CA ARG A 141 12.67 1.50 13.77
C ARG A 141 11.73 0.45 13.15
N TRP A 142 10.85 0.90 12.25
CA TRP A 142 9.89 0.07 11.52
C TRP A 142 9.87 0.44 10.03
N LEU A 143 9.48 -0.52 9.19
CA LEU A 143 9.19 -0.35 7.77
C LEU A 143 7.94 -1.17 7.47
N HIS A 144 6.90 -0.57 6.89
CA HIS A 144 5.73 -1.32 6.46
C HIS A 144 5.95 -1.85 5.03
N VAL A 145 5.84 -3.17 4.81
CA VAL A 145 6.12 -3.81 3.51
C VAL A 145 4.86 -4.11 2.68
N GLY A 146 3.69 -3.69 3.18
CA GLY A 146 2.40 -3.86 2.51
C GLY A 146 1.94 -5.32 2.56
N CYS A 147 1.90 -5.96 1.39
CA CYS A 147 1.48 -7.36 1.17
C CYS A 147 -0.01 -7.65 1.45
N ASP A 148 -0.83 -6.60 1.40
CA ASP A 148 -2.29 -6.59 1.34
C ASP A 148 -2.82 -7.03 -0.04
N GLU A 149 -4.06 -7.54 -0.05
CA GLU A 149 -4.95 -7.61 -1.21
C GLU A 149 -4.33 -8.23 -2.49
N VAL A 150 -3.58 -9.32 -2.31
CA VAL A 150 -2.83 -10.01 -3.38
C VAL A 150 -3.74 -10.92 -4.22
N TYR A 151 -4.82 -10.36 -4.78
CA TYR A 151 -5.99 -11.07 -5.33
C TYR A 151 -5.70 -12.18 -6.34
N TYR A 152 -4.70 -12.00 -7.22
CA TYR A 152 -4.39 -12.94 -8.31
C TYR A 152 -3.30 -13.97 -7.96
N LEU A 153 -2.88 -14.06 -6.70
CA LEU A 153 -1.79 -14.93 -6.29
C LEU A 153 -2.11 -16.41 -6.53
N GLY A 154 -1.26 -17.09 -7.31
CA GLY A 154 -1.47 -18.48 -7.71
C GLY A 154 -2.14 -18.63 -9.08
N GLU A 155 -2.63 -17.55 -9.68
CA GLU A 155 -3.20 -17.57 -11.03
C GLU A 155 -2.14 -17.42 -12.14
N GLY A 156 -0.91 -16.99 -11.81
CA GLY A 156 0.19 -16.89 -12.76
C GLY A 156 0.65 -18.24 -13.32
N GLU A 157 1.29 -18.29 -14.49
CA GLU A 157 1.66 -19.57 -15.08
C GLU A 157 2.66 -20.35 -14.23
N ALA A 158 3.77 -19.72 -13.82
CA ALA A 158 4.76 -20.32 -12.93
C ALA A 158 4.11 -20.80 -11.61
N SER A 159 3.22 -19.98 -11.06
CA SER A 159 2.48 -20.24 -9.82
C SER A 159 1.53 -21.43 -9.95
N ARG A 160 0.78 -21.54 -11.05
CA ARG A 160 -0.06 -22.71 -11.36
C ARG A 160 0.74 -23.98 -11.58
N TRP A 161 1.95 -23.91 -12.14
CA TRP A 161 2.87 -25.06 -12.24
C TRP A 161 3.43 -25.46 -10.87
N TRP A 162 3.77 -24.49 -10.02
CA TRP A 162 4.26 -24.73 -8.66
C TRP A 162 3.16 -25.31 -7.74
N LEU A 163 1.92 -24.84 -7.86
CA LEU A 163 0.75 -25.30 -7.09
C LEU A 163 0.23 -26.70 -7.49
N GLN A 164 0.71 -27.31 -8.58
CA GLN A 164 0.37 -28.69 -8.93
C GLN A 164 1.05 -29.74 -8.02
N GLN A 165 2.04 -29.35 -7.24
CA GLN A 165 2.76 -30.25 -6.33
C GLN A 165 2.01 -30.34 -4.99
N GLU A 166 1.72 -31.56 -4.52
CA GLU A 166 0.80 -31.81 -3.37
C GLU A 166 1.16 -31.06 -2.09
N GLN A 167 2.45 -30.77 -1.87
CA GLN A 167 2.93 -30.07 -0.68
C GLN A 167 2.80 -28.54 -0.75
N ASN A 168 2.43 -27.96 -1.90
CA ASN A 168 2.40 -26.51 -2.14
C ASN A 168 0.98 -25.93 -1.98
N SER A 169 0.89 -24.63 -1.66
CA SER A 169 -0.38 -23.92 -1.50
C SER A 169 -0.19 -22.41 -1.68
N THR A 170 -1.24 -21.68 -2.07
CA THR A 170 -1.21 -20.22 -2.21
C THR A 170 -0.78 -19.54 -0.90
N GLY A 171 -1.18 -20.10 0.25
CA GLY A 171 -0.72 -19.65 1.57
C GLY A 171 0.78 -19.83 1.78
N LYS A 172 1.35 -20.98 1.39
CA LYS A 172 2.81 -21.19 1.42
C LYS A 172 3.56 -20.26 0.46
N LEU A 173 2.99 -19.97 -0.71
CA LEU A 173 3.57 -19.02 -1.66
C LEU A 173 3.61 -17.60 -1.07
N CYS A 174 2.49 -17.15 -0.48
CA CYS A 174 2.38 -15.87 0.20
C CYS A 174 3.39 -15.74 1.36
N LEU A 175 3.40 -16.73 2.25
CA LEU A 175 4.34 -16.79 3.38
C LEU A 175 5.80 -16.84 2.92
N SER A 176 6.12 -17.53 1.82
CA SER A 176 7.47 -17.57 1.25
C SER A 176 7.91 -16.19 0.75
N HIS A 177 7.05 -15.45 0.05
CA HIS A 177 7.35 -14.09 -0.41
C HIS A 177 7.52 -13.12 0.77
N MET A 178 6.56 -13.09 1.68
CA MET A 178 6.63 -12.26 2.91
C MET A 178 7.92 -12.55 3.70
N ARG A 179 8.29 -13.82 3.86
CA ARG A 179 9.53 -14.23 4.54
C ARG A 179 10.77 -13.75 3.80
N ALA A 180 10.79 -13.84 2.46
CA ALA A 180 11.91 -13.40 1.64
C ALA A 180 12.12 -11.88 1.74
N VAL A 181 11.05 -11.09 1.60
CA VAL A 181 11.10 -9.63 1.75
C VAL A 181 11.55 -9.24 3.17
N ALA A 182 10.93 -9.80 4.21
CA ALA A 182 11.26 -9.49 5.60
C ALA A 182 12.71 -9.88 5.97
N SER A 183 13.19 -11.04 5.52
CA SER A 183 14.59 -11.46 5.69
C SER A 183 15.55 -10.49 4.98
N CYS A 184 15.17 -10.00 3.79
CA CYS A 184 15.96 -9.05 3.03
C CYS A 184 16.01 -7.66 3.70
N VAL A 185 14.94 -7.23 4.38
CA VAL A 185 14.96 -6.03 5.26
C VAL A 185 15.93 -6.23 6.41
N GLN A 186 15.75 -7.29 7.21
CA GLN A 186 16.57 -7.53 8.40
C GLN A 186 18.05 -7.73 8.08
N ALA A 187 18.38 -8.43 6.98
CA ALA A 187 19.78 -8.64 6.57
C ALA A 187 20.52 -7.34 6.21
N ARG A 188 19.80 -6.30 5.74
CA ARG A 188 20.38 -5.01 5.33
C ARG A 188 20.27 -3.94 6.42
N ARG A 189 19.23 -3.98 7.27
CA ARG A 189 19.05 -3.10 8.44
C ARG A 189 18.52 -3.92 9.64
N PRO A 190 19.39 -4.59 10.42
CA PRO A 190 18.96 -5.47 11.52
C PRO A 190 18.17 -4.80 12.65
N SER A 191 18.17 -3.47 12.74
CA SER A 191 17.39 -2.68 13.71
C SER A 191 15.98 -2.30 13.22
N VAL A 192 15.64 -2.57 11.96
CA VAL A 192 14.33 -2.23 11.38
C VAL A 192 13.42 -3.45 11.45
N THR A 193 12.27 -3.30 12.11
CA THR A 193 11.25 -4.35 12.18
C THR A 193 10.22 -4.17 11.05
N PRO A 194 10.05 -5.15 10.15
CA PRO A 194 8.97 -5.14 9.17
C PRO A 194 7.58 -5.17 9.82
N LEU A 195 6.68 -4.30 9.34
CA LEU A 195 5.24 -4.39 9.54
C LEU A 195 4.57 -4.92 8.27
N VAL A 196 3.48 -5.69 8.41
CA VAL A 196 2.74 -6.28 7.28
C VAL A 196 1.25 -6.20 7.53
N TRP A 197 0.43 -5.99 6.50
CA TRP A 197 -1.03 -6.10 6.65
C TRP A 197 -1.43 -7.55 6.88
N ASP A 198 -2.46 -7.77 7.70
CA ASP A 198 -2.79 -9.11 8.20
C ASP A 198 -3.73 -9.94 7.30
N ASP A 199 -4.39 -9.34 6.31
CA ASP A 199 -5.48 -9.95 5.54
C ASP A 199 -5.11 -11.28 4.89
N MET A 200 -3.98 -11.32 4.18
CA MET A 200 -3.43 -12.55 3.58
C MET A 200 -3.06 -13.64 4.60
N LEU A 201 -3.01 -13.32 5.91
CA LEU A 201 -2.71 -14.26 7.01
C LEU A 201 -3.97 -14.80 7.72
N ARG A 202 -5.15 -14.21 7.49
CA ARG A 202 -6.38 -14.47 8.26
C ARG A 202 -6.87 -15.91 8.14
N ASP A 203 -6.91 -16.45 6.92
CA ASP A 203 -7.44 -17.81 6.65
C ASP A 203 -6.37 -18.92 6.68
N LEU A 204 -5.09 -18.57 6.88
CA LEU A 204 -4.00 -19.55 6.89
C LEU A 204 -4.06 -20.48 8.12
N PRO A 205 -3.88 -21.81 7.97
CA PRO A 205 -3.80 -22.73 9.11
C PRO A 205 -2.69 -22.35 10.12
N GLU A 206 -2.95 -22.49 11.41
CA GLU A 206 -2.01 -22.08 12.48
C GLU A 206 -0.69 -22.84 12.44
N ASP A 207 -0.70 -24.12 12.05
CA ASP A 207 0.49 -24.94 11.85
C ASP A 207 1.38 -24.43 10.70
N GLN A 208 0.76 -24.08 9.56
CA GLN A 208 1.48 -23.53 8.40
C GLN A 208 2.02 -22.13 8.67
N LEU A 209 1.25 -21.31 9.40
CA LEU A 209 1.62 -19.95 9.77
C LEU A 209 2.79 -19.96 10.78
N ALA A 210 2.71 -20.78 11.83
CA ALA A 210 3.77 -20.94 12.83
C ALA A 210 5.07 -21.53 12.23
N ALA A 211 4.96 -22.56 11.39
CA ALA A 211 6.12 -23.23 10.79
C ALA A 211 6.81 -22.44 9.65
N SER A 212 6.21 -21.32 9.21
CA SER A 212 6.73 -20.55 8.07
C SER A 212 8.05 -19.83 8.34
N GLY A 213 8.28 -19.39 9.58
CA GLY A 213 9.34 -18.45 9.94
C GLY A 213 8.95 -16.97 9.78
N VAL A 214 7.74 -16.64 9.29
CA VAL A 214 7.22 -15.26 9.23
C VAL A 214 6.97 -14.66 10.63
N PRO A 215 6.42 -15.38 11.63
CA PRO A 215 6.12 -14.80 12.95
C PRO A 215 7.32 -14.22 13.71
N GLN A 216 8.53 -14.68 13.40
CA GLN A 216 9.78 -14.21 14.01
C GLN A 216 10.38 -13.00 13.27
N LEU A 217 9.84 -12.63 12.10
CA LEU A 217 10.40 -11.61 11.22
C LEU A 217 9.56 -10.34 11.09
N VAL A 218 8.24 -10.40 11.33
CA VAL A 218 7.29 -9.29 11.06
C VAL A 218 6.29 -9.09 12.21
N GLU A 219 5.74 -7.88 12.32
CA GLU A 219 4.61 -7.55 13.20
C GLU A 219 3.34 -7.28 12.36
N PRO A 220 2.30 -8.13 12.44
CA PRO A 220 1.04 -7.91 11.73
C PRO A 220 0.27 -6.67 12.18
N VAL A 221 -0.29 -5.97 11.20
CA VAL A 221 -1.18 -4.82 11.37
C VAL A 221 -2.60 -5.25 10.99
N LEU A 222 -3.45 -5.41 12.01
CA LEU A 222 -4.81 -5.90 11.87
C LEU A 222 -5.73 -4.77 11.41
N TRP A 223 -6.09 -4.74 10.13
CA TRP A 223 -6.94 -3.67 9.60
C TRP A 223 -8.43 -4.05 9.56
N ASP A 224 -9.28 -3.12 9.96
CA ASP A 224 -10.72 -3.20 9.72
C ASP A 224 -11.39 -1.82 9.84
N TYR A 225 -12.22 -1.50 8.85
CA TYR A 225 -12.83 -0.18 8.68
C TYR A 225 -14.35 -0.22 8.87
N ALA A 226 -14.95 -1.36 9.22
CA ALA A 226 -16.39 -1.48 9.49
C ALA A 226 -16.80 -0.70 10.75
N ALA A 227 -17.91 0.03 10.68
CA ALA A 227 -18.47 0.73 11.85
C ALA A 227 -19.03 -0.24 12.91
N ASP A 228 -19.42 -1.43 12.47
CA ASP A 228 -19.98 -2.56 13.20
C ASP A 228 -18.99 -3.74 13.29
N LEU A 229 -17.68 -3.44 13.30
CA LEU A 229 -16.56 -4.34 13.52
C LEU A 229 -16.85 -5.42 14.59
N ASP A 230 -16.73 -6.70 14.20
CA ASP A 230 -16.85 -7.83 15.13
C ASP A 230 -15.63 -7.91 16.07
N VAL A 231 -15.80 -7.28 17.23
CA VAL A 231 -14.85 -7.28 18.35
C VAL A 231 -14.47 -8.71 18.76
N HIS A 232 -15.41 -9.67 18.78
CA HIS A 232 -15.13 -11.03 19.22
C HIS A 232 -14.21 -11.77 18.23
N SER A 233 -14.54 -11.71 16.94
CA SER A 233 -13.71 -12.33 15.90
C SER A 233 -12.31 -11.73 15.80
N LYS A 234 -12.15 -10.41 15.97
CA LYS A 234 -10.81 -9.78 16.01
C LYS A 234 -10.02 -10.19 17.25
N VAL A 235 -10.66 -10.34 18.40
CA VAL A 235 -10.01 -10.83 19.63
C VAL A 235 -9.63 -12.32 19.53
N LEU A 236 -10.37 -13.14 18.77
CA LEU A 236 -9.95 -14.50 18.41
C LEU A 236 -8.77 -14.51 17.42
N LEU A 237 -8.77 -13.60 16.44
CA LEU A 237 -7.70 -13.46 15.45
C LEU A 237 -6.36 -13.02 16.09
N MET A 238 -6.39 -12.10 17.05
CA MET A 238 -5.21 -11.75 17.85
C MET A 238 -4.65 -12.97 18.62
N GLN A 239 -5.54 -13.80 19.19
CA GLN A 239 -5.13 -15.05 19.85
C GLN A 239 -4.51 -16.07 18.89
N LYS A 240 -5.03 -16.19 17.66
CA LYS A 240 -4.44 -17.01 16.60
C LYS A 240 -3.00 -16.58 16.33
N TYR A 241 -2.75 -15.28 16.13
CA TYR A 241 -1.40 -14.79 15.84
C TYR A 241 -0.44 -14.98 17.03
N TRP A 242 -0.87 -14.76 18.28
CA TRP A 242 -0.02 -15.08 19.44
C TRP A 242 0.29 -16.58 19.57
N ARG A 243 -0.68 -17.48 19.29
CA ARG A 243 -0.42 -18.93 19.23
C ARG A 243 0.57 -19.30 18.12
N CYS A 244 0.57 -18.59 17.00
CA CYS A 244 1.53 -18.75 15.92
C CYS A 244 2.92 -18.16 16.23
N GLY A 245 3.10 -17.48 17.38
CA GLY A 245 4.38 -16.94 17.83
C GLY A 245 4.70 -15.51 17.39
N PHE A 246 3.72 -14.74 16.90
CA PHE A 246 3.93 -13.32 16.59
C PHE A 246 4.17 -12.51 17.89
N PRO A 247 5.28 -11.75 18.03
CA PRO A 247 5.67 -11.15 19.30
C PRO A 247 4.89 -9.88 19.66
N ARG A 248 4.44 -9.13 18.65
CA ARG A 248 3.65 -7.89 18.77
C ARG A 248 2.67 -7.80 17.61
N LEU A 249 1.56 -7.11 17.85
CA LEU A 249 0.49 -6.85 16.90
C LEU A 249 0.15 -5.35 16.91
N TRP A 250 -0.39 -4.86 15.80
CA TRP A 250 -0.91 -3.50 15.65
C TRP A 250 -2.38 -3.54 15.21
N ALA A 251 -3.12 -2.47 15.46
CA ALA A 251 -4.46 -2.26 14.90
C ALA A 251 -4.43 -1.22 13.77
N ALA A 252 -5.39 -1.29 12.84
CA ALA A 252 -5.63 -0.22 11.89
C ALA A 252 -7.14 0.05 11.69
N SER A 253 -7.51 1.27 12.01
CA SER A 253 -8.81 1.88 11.71
C SER A 253 -8.71 2.72 10.43
N ALA A 254 -9.78 3.42 10.05
CA ALA A 254 -9.73 4.47 9.04
C ALA A 254 -10.34 5.77 9.57
N PHE A 255 -9.82 6.93 9.13
CA PHE A 255 -10.44 8.25 9.35
C PHE A 255 -10.99 8.88 8.05
N LYS A 256 -10.51 8.42 6.89
CA LYS A 256 -11.00 8.80 5.56
C LYS A 256 -10.72 7.68 4.55
N GLY A 257 -11.39 7.73 3.40
CA GLY A 257 -11.06 6.98 2.18
C GLY A 257 -11.49 5.51 2.17
N ALA A 258 -12.20 5.04 3.20
CA ALA A 258 -12.60 3.65 3.38
C ALA A 258 -14.12 3.41 3.24
N THR A 259 -14.88 4.41 2.78
CA THR A 259 -16.37 4.38 2.80
C THR A 259 -17.04 4.52 1.43
N GLY A 260 -16.27 4.90 0.41
CA GLY A 260 -16.65 4.81 -1.00
C GLY A 260 -15.54 5.34 -1.93
N PRO A 261 -15.30 4.73 -3.11
CA PRO A 261 -14.17 5.08 -3.98
C PRO A 261 -14.27 6.46 -4.63
N SER A 262 -15.46 7.05 -4.70
CA SER A 262 -15.71 8.39 -5.26
C SER A 262 -16.25 9.39 -4.23
N GLN A 263 -16.09 9.09 -2.94
CA GLN A 263 -16.64 9.93 -1.87
C GLN A 263 -15.82 11.21 -1.65
N ALA A 264 -16.48 12.34 -1.44
CA ALA A 264 -15.81 13.65 -1.31
C ALA A 264 -15.50 14.06 0.14
N VAL A 265 -16.32 13.63 1.10
CA VAL A 265 -16.24 14.00 2.53
C VAL A 265 -16.43 12.74 3.39
N PRO A 266 -15.66 12.51 4.47
CA PRO A 266 -15.81 11.33 5.33
C PRO A 266 -17.14 11.33 6.12
N PRO A 267 -17.74 10.16 6.42
CA PRO A 267 -18.86 10.05 7.34
C PRO A 267 -18.28 9.94 8.77
N ILE A 268 -18.17 11.06 9.49
CA ILE A 268 -17.44 11.10 10.76
C ILE A 268 -18.02 10.09 11.78
N LYS A 269 -19.35 9.86 11.80
CA LYS A 269 -19.96 8.85 12.70
C LYS A 269 -19.56 7.42 12.35
N HIS A 270 -19.37 7.08 11.07
CA HIS A 270 -18.85 5.78 10.65
C HIS A 270 -17.48 5.53 11.26
N HIS A 271 -16.56 6.50 11.09
CA HIS A 271 -15.20 6.40 11.59
C HIS A 271 -15.16 6.38 13.12
N LEU A 272 -15.94 7.22 13.83
CA LEU A 272 -16.00 7.15 15.30
C LEU A 272 -16.52 5.80 15.81
N ARG A 273 -17.55 5.22 15.18
CA ARG A 273 -18.07 3.89 15.56
C ARG A 273 -16.99 2.81 15.43
N ASN A 274 -16.28 2.76 14.30
CA ASN A 274 -15.16 1.85 14.09
C ASN A 274 -14.08 2.00 15.19
N HIS A 275 -13.74 3.23 15.57
CA HIS A 275 -12.77 3.48 16.65
C HIS A 275 -13.27 3.06 18.05
N VAL A 276 -14.57 3.16 18.34
CA VAL A 276 -15.16 2.60 19.59
C VAL A 276 -15.00 1.08 19.63
N GLN A 277 -15.21 0.38 18.52
CA GLN A 277 -15.00 -1.07 18.48
C GLN A 277 -13.53 -1.43 18.63
N TRP A 278 -12.61 -0.68 18.01
CA TRP A 278 -11.17 -0.87 18.20
C TRP A 278 -10.70 -0.65 19.65
N LEU A 279 -11.28 0.31 20.38
CA LEU A 279 -11.05 0.45 21.83
C LEU A 279 -11.55 -0.77 22.62
N GLN A 280 -12.69 -1.36 22.26
CA GLN A 280 -13.18 -2.60 22.89
C GLN A 280 -12.29 -3.81 22.60
N VAL A 281 -11.79 -3.94 21.36
CA VAL A 281 -10.80 -4.96 20.99
C VAL A 281 -9.55 -4.84 21.87
N ALA A 282 -8.98 -3.64 21.99
CA ALA A 282 -7.80 -3.41 22.82
C ALA A 282 -8.08 -3.65 24.33
N SER A 283 -9.24 -3.23 24.83
CA SER A 283 -9.64 -3.41 26.24
C SER A 283 -9.95 -4.86 26.64
N SER A 284 -10.05 -5.78 25.67
CA SER A 284 -10.27 -7.22 25.94
C SER A 284 -9.03 -7.95 26.49
N ARG A 285 -7.88 -7.29 26.50
CA ARG A 285 -6.54 -7.86 26.77
C ARG A 285 -5.69 -6.88 27.60
N PRO A 286 -4.52 -7.29 28.11
CA PRO A 286 -3.61 -6.41 28.83
C PRO A 286 -3.18 -5.19 28.00
N MET A 287 -2.82 -4.10 28.70
CA MET A 287 -2.56 -2.76 28.13
C MET A 287 -1.43 -2.67 27.09
N ASP A 288 -0.55 -3.67 27.01
CA ASP A 288 0.56 -3.74 26.04
C ASP A 288 0.33 -4.77 24.93
N SER A 289 -0.90 -5.26 24.76
CA SER A 289 -1.24 -6.30 23.77
C SER A 289 -1.29 -5.81 22.32
N LEU A 290 -1.46 -4.51 22.10
CA LEU A 290 -1.36 -3.85 20.79
C LEU A 290 -0.34 -2.71 20.89
N GLN A 291 0.68 -2.74 20.04
CA GLN A 291 1.78 -1.77 20.05
C GLN A 291 1.30 -0.36 19.68
N GLY A 292 0.23 -0.27 18.88
CA GLY A 292 -0.45 0.95 18.53
C GLY A 292 -1.63 0.75 17.59
N ILE A 293 -2.24 1.86 17.19
CA ILE A 293 -3.28 1.93 16.16
C ILE A 293 -2.85 2.89 15.05
N ILE A 294 -3.09 2.48 13.80
CA ILE A 294 -2.89 3.28 12.61
C ILE A 294 -4.26 3.79 12.14
N LEU A 295 -4.43 5.11 12.08
CA LEU A 295 -5.60 5.74 11.52
C LEU A 295 -5.38 5.88 10.02
N THR A 296 -5.87 4.91 9.24
CA THR A 296 -5.66 4.90 7.78
C THR A 296 -6.44 6.03 7.09
N GLY A 297 -5.83 6.60 6.05
CA GLY A 297 -6.33 7.79 5.37
C GLY A 297 -6.19 7.69 3.86
N TRP A 298 -6.66 6.58 3.31
CA TRP A 298 -6.53 6.21 1.89
C TRP A 298 -6.95 7.33 0.94
N GLN A 299 -6.27 7.43 -0.19
CA GLN A 299 -6.38 8.53 -1.15
C GLN A 299 -7.00 8.08 -2.49
N ARG A 300 -6.96 6.78 -2.78
CA ARG A 300 -7.68 6.04 -3.83
C ARG A 300 -7.61 4.54 -3.49
N TYR A 301 -8.55 3.74 -3.99
CA TYR A 301 -8.64 2.29 -3.68
C TYR A 301 -7.59 1.44 -4.41
N ASP A 302 -7.22 1.84 -5.62
CA ASP A 302 -6.14 1.27 -6.42
C ASP A 302 -5.39 2.41 -7.15
N HIS A 303 -4.27 2.12 -7.79
CA HIS A 303 -3.43 3.13 -8.42
C HIS A 303 -4.10 3.92 -9.57
N PHE A 304 -5.06 3.32 -10.27
CA PHE A 304 -5.78 3.93 -11.39
C PHE A 304 -7.14 4.51 -10.99
N SER A 305 -7.69 4.10 -9.83
CA SER A 305 -8.92 4.63 -9.26
C SER A 305 -8.90 6.15 -9.07
N VAL A 306 -10.10 6.73 -9.09
CA VAL A 306 -10.32 8.14 -8.77
C VAL A 306 -9.97 8.45 -7.31
N LEU A 307 -9.67 9.72 -7.04
CA LEU A 307 -9.36 10.19 -5.70
C LEU A 307 -10.62 10.22 -4.83
N CYS A 308 -10.52 9.68 -3.62
CA CYS A 308 -11.52 9.82 -2.56
C CYS A 308 -11.02 10.77 -1.46
N GLU A 309 -11.96 11.45 -0.80
CA GLU A 309 -11.82 12.09 0.51
C GLU A 309 -10.44 12.74 0.74
N LEU A 310 -10.11 13.85 0.05
CA LEU A 310 -8.78 14.47 0.11
C LEU A 310 -8.39 14.84 1.56
N LEU A 311 -7.09 14.79 1.90
CA LEU A 311 -6.60 15.04 3.27
C LEU A 311 -7.24 16.27 3.98
N PRO A 312 -7.39 17.46 3.37
CA PRO A 312 -8.05 18.60 4.01
C PRO A 312 -9.51 18.34 4.41
N ALA A 313 -10.27 17.59 3.61
CA ALA A 313 -11.63 17.14 3.95
C ALA A 313 -11.63 16.01 5.01
N GLY A 314 -10.52 15.28 5.13
CA GLY A 314 -10.28 14.28 6.17
C GLY A 314 -9.99 14.85 7.56
N VAL A 315 -9.50 16.09 7.68
CA VAL A 315 -9.03 16.67 8.96
C VAL A 315 -10.09 16.68 10.08
N PRO A 316 -11.36 17.07 9.85
CA PRO A 316 -12.38 17.04 10.91
C PRO A 316 -12.67 15.63 11.43
N SER A 317 -12.62 14.64 10.54
CA SER A 317 -12.78 13.21 10.87
C SER A 317 -11.59 12.71 11.69
N LEU A 318 -10.35 13.01 11.24
CA LEU A 318 -9.11 12.68 11.95
C LEU A 318 -9.09 13.24 13.37
N ALA A 319 -9.45 14.52 13.52
CA ALA A 319 -9.46 15.20 14.80
C ALA A 319 -10.43 14.55 15.79
N ALA A 320 -11.63 14.19 15.32
CA ALA A 320 -12.62 13.48 16.12
C ALA A 320 -12.14 12.07 16.52
N CYS A 321 -11.57 11.31 15.58
CA CYS A 321 -11.01 9.98 15.83
C CYS A 321 -9.85 10.00 16.84
N LEU A 322 -8.92 10.95 16.71
CA LEU A 322 -7.80 11.10 17.65
C LEU A 322 -8.27 11.50 19.06
N GLN A 323 -9.21 12.46 19.19
CA GLN A 323 -9.75 12.78 20.52
C GLN A 323 -10.54 11.63 21.15
N LEU A 324 -11.25 10.83 20.34
CA LEU A 324 -11.93 9.62 20.81
C LEU A 324 -10.92 8.61 21.38
N LEU A 325 -9.83 8.32 20.65
CA LEU A 325 -8.77 7.43 21.11
C LEU A 325 -8.04 7.95 22.37
N LEU A 326 -7.81 9.26 22.47
CA LEU A 326 -7.17 9.86 23.65
C LEU A 326 -8.02 9.76 24.91
N ARG A 327 -9.34 9.95 24.80
CA ARG A 327 -10.25 10.06 25.96
C ARG A 327 -11.06 8.79 26.25
N GLY A 328 -10.93 7.76 25.40
CA GLY A 328 -11.73 6.53 25.48
C GLY A 328 -13.18 6.70 24.99
N GLY A 329 -13.50 7.82 24.34
CA GLY A 329 -14.86 8.20 23.95
C GLY A 329 -14.95 9.63 23.43
N PHE A 330 -16.03 9.94 22.72
CA PHE A 330 -16.26 11.24 22.09
C PHE A 330 -17.56 11.88 22.61
N ASP A 331 -17.40 12.82 23.53
CA ASP A 331 -18.46 13.55 24.22
C ASP A 331 -18.45 15.04 23.84
N GLY A 332 -19.17 15.87 24.60
CA GLY A 332 -19.21 17.33 24.40
C GLY A 332 -17.86 18.01 24.55
N ASP A 333 -17.02 17.59 25.51
CA ASP A 333 -15.68 18.17 25.71
C ASP A 333 -14.73 17.80 24.57
N ALA A 334 -14.81 16.54 24.11
CA ALA A 334 -14.04 16.08 22.96
C ALA A 334 -14.42 16.85 21.68
N LYS A 335 -15.73 17.07 21.46
CA LYS A 335 -16.24 17.90 20.35
C LYS A 335 -15.76 19.35 20.47
N ALA A 336 -15.93 19.99 21.63
CA ALA A 336 -15.50 21.36 21.87
C ALA A 336 -13.98 21.54 21.72
N LYS A 337 -13.17 20.55 22.13
CA LYS A 337 -11.71 20.57 21.91
C LYS A 337 -11.33 20.43 20.43
N VAL A 338 -12.03 19.60 19.65
CA VAL A 338 -11.84 19.52 18.20
C VAL A 338 -12.22 20.85 17.54
N GLU A 339 -13.35 21.43 17.91
CA GLU A 339 -13.84 22.72 17.39
C GLU A 339 -12.85 23.86 17.67
N ASN A 340 -12.31 23.91 18.89
CA ASN A 340 -11.28 24.86 19.28
C ASN A 340 -9.97 24.69 18.50
N LEU A 341 -9.44 23.46 18.39
CA LEU A 341 -8.19 23.17 17.69
C LEU A 341 -8.27 23.37 16.16
N LEU A 342 -9.46 23.21 15.57
CA LEU A 342 -9.70 23.43 14.14
C LEU A 342 -10.18 24.86 13.83
N GLY A 343 -10.50 25.67 14.84
CA GLY A 343 -11.05 27.02 14.66
C GLY A 343 -12.45 27.07 14.02
N ILE A 344 -13.26 26.01 14.20
CA ILE A 344 -14.60 25.87 13.59
C ILE A 344 -15.71 26.05 14.63
N SER A 345 -16.81 26.72 14.24
CA SER A 345 -17.94 26.99 15.14
C SER A 345 -18.83 25.77 15.43
N ASN A 346 -18.78 24.73 14.60
CA ASN A 346 -19.50 23.48 14.79
C ASN A 346 -18.85 22.36 13.96
N LEU A 347 -18.54 21.23 14.59
CA LEU A 347 -18.21 19.97 13.93
C LEU A 347 -19.51 19.29 13.48
N GLU A 348 -19.79 19.30 12.18
CA GLU A 348 -20.96 18.62 11.62
C GLU A 348 -20.79 17.09 11.66
N MET A 349 -21.62 16.45 12.46
CA MET A 349 -21.65 15.00 12.65
C MET A 349 -22.72 14.33 11.77
N MET A 350 -23.09 14.90 10.62
CA MET A 350 -24.04 14.27 9.69
C MET A 350 -23.26 13.41 8.69
N ASP A 351 -23.67 12.14 8.54
CA ASP A 351 -23.17 11.31 7.46
C ASP A 351 -23.71 11.88 6.13
N PRO A 352 -22.86 12.10 5.11
CA PRO A 352 -23.30 12.67 3.85
C PRO A 352 -24.37 11.78 3.23
N ILE A 353 -25.55 12.36 2.99
CA ILE A 353 -26.68 11.64 2.37
C ILE A 353 -26.20 11.13 1.01
N ARG A 354 -26.13 9.81 0.85
CA ARG A 354 -25.89 9.19 -0.45
C ARG A 354 -27.00 9.63 -1.41
N GLN A 355 -26.71 10.59 -2.28
CA GLN A 355 -27.55 10.86 -3.42
C GLN A 355 -27.62 9.55 -4.22
N ALA A 356 -28.83 9.02 -4.39
CA ALA A 356 -29.01 7.86 -5.25
C ALA A 356 -28.51 8.22 -6.66
N PRO A 357 -27.86 7.30 -7.39
CA PRO A 357 -27.54 7.53 -8.79
C PRO A 357 -28.81 7.96 -9.51
N CYS A 358 -28.78 9.10 -10.19
CA CYS A 358 -29.94 9.58 -10.93
C CYS A 358 -30.35 8.51 -11.93
N SER A 359 -31.52 7.90 -11.73
CA SER A 359 -32.08 6.93 -12.67
C SER A 359 -32.07 7.54 -14.07
N PRO A 360 -31.54 6.86 -15.09
CA PRO A 360 -31.67 7.33 -16.46
C PRO A 360 -33.17 7.50 -16.77
N PRO A 361 -33.57 8.57 -17.48
CA PRO A 361 -34.98 8.82 -17.75
C PRO A 361 -35.62 7.62 -18.45
N PRO A 362 -36.86 7.24 -18.10
CA PRO A 362 -37.53 6.09 -18.68
C PRO A 362 -37.57 6.20 -20.21
N GLY A 363 -37.27 5.09 -20.88
CA GLY A 363 -36.69 5.13 -22.22
C GLY A 363 -37.51 5.82 -23.28
N LEU A 364 -36.83 6.66 -24.08
CA LEU A 364 -37.31 7.06 -25.40
C LEU A 364 -37.47 5.79 -26.26
N SER A 365 -38.71 5.45 -26.59
CA SER A 365 -39.01 4.37 -27.52
C SER A 365 -38.53 4.73 -28.93
N ALA A 366 -38.08 3.73 -29.69
CA ALA A 366 -37.51 3.92 -31.03
C ALA A 366 -38.61 4.20 -32.10
N GLY A 367 -39.31 5.32 -31.96
CA GLY A 367 -40.27 5.82 -32.94
C GLY A 367 -39.57 6.47 -34.14
N ARG A 368 -39.91 6.04 -35.35
CA ARG A 368 -39.49 6.72 -36.59
C ARG A 368 -40.22 8.06 -36.71
N GLY A 369 -39.48 9.17 -36.70
CA GLY A 369 -39.96 10.52 -36.98
C GLY A 369 -38.85 11.40 -37.56
N PRO A 370 -39.16 12.44 -38.34
CA PRO A 370 -38.16 13.25 -39.04
C PRO A 370 -37.40 14.19 -38.10
N ALA A 371 -36.14 14.49 -38.44
CA ALA A 371 -35.26 15.34 -37.65
C ALA A 371 -35.65 16.84 -37.76
N PRO A 372 -35.82 17.57 -36.63
CA PRO A 372 -35.85 19.03 -36.60
C PRO A 372 -34.42 19.61 -36.59
N SER A 373 -34.30 20.89 -36.94
CA SER A 373 -33.02 21.60 -37.10
C SER A 373 -32.36 22.02 -35.78
N LEU A 374 -31.02 22.15 -35.82
CA LEU A 374 -30.26 22.91 -34.84
C LEU A 374 -30.62 24.40 -34.92
N ALA A 375 -31.40 24.88 -33.97
CA ALA A 375 -31.57 26.31 -33.70
C ALA A 375 -30.65 26.71 -32.53
N ALA A 376 -29.75 27.66 -32.74
CA ALA A 376 -28.83 28.12 -31.71
C ALA A 376 -29.50 29.16 -30.80
N THR A 377 -29.60 28.86 -29.50
CA THR A 377 -29.99 29.83 -28.45
C THR A 377 -28.84 30.02 -27.46
N SER A 378 -28.02 31.03 -27.73
CA SER A 378 -27.02 31.53 -26.79
C SER A 378 -27.70 32.15 -25.56
N LEU A 379 -27.31 31.73 -24.35
CA LEU A 379 -27.61 32.42 -23.10
C LEU A 379 -26.29 32.74 -22.35
N PRO A 380 -26.19 33.89 -21.66
CA PRO A 380 -24.91 34.48 -21.30
C PRO A 380 -24.29 33.93 -20.00
N LEU A 381 -22.96 33.82 -19.98
CA LEU A 381 -22.16 33.56 -18.78
C LEU A 381 -22.10 34.81 -17.89
N SER A 382 -22.78 34.79 -16.75
CA SER A 382 -22.73 35.86 -15.73
C SER A 382 -21.53 35.68 -14.80
N HIS A 383 -20.37 36.27 -15.16
CA HIS A 383 -19.17 36.29 -14.33
C HIS A 383 -19.33 37.13 -13.04
N LYS A 384 -19.96 36.57 -11.99
CA LYS A 384 -19.88 37.09 -10.59
C LYS A 384 -19.99 35.98 -9.53
N SER A 385 -18.84 35.43 -9.10
CA SER A 385 -18.52 34.99 -7.72
C SER A 385 -17.19 34.22 -7.70
N ALA A 386 -16.07 34.94 -7.81
CA ALA A 386 -14.73 34.35 -7.84
C ALA A 386 -13.68 35.22 -7.13
N SER A 387 -14.05 35.82 -5.98
CA SER A 387 -13.11 36.39 -5.01
C SER A 387 -13.79 36.59 -3.66
N ILE A 388 -13.41 35.78 -2.67
CA ILE A 388 -13.41 35.97 -1.20
C ILE A 388 -12.96 34.61 -0.63
N CYS A 389 -11.65 34.48 -0.39
CA CYS A 389 -10.99 33.46 0.47
C CYS A 389 -9.44 33.63 0.50
N ALA A 390 -8.93 34.82 0.13
CA ALA A 390 -7.49 35.08 -0.01
C ALA A 390 -7.08 36.42 0.64
N ALA A 391 -7.72 36.77 1.78
CA ALA A 391 -7.47 38.02 2.49
C ALA A 391 -7.90 37.96 3.98
N LEU A 392 -7.31 37.08 4.78
CA LEU A 392 -7.30 37.15 6.26
C LEU A 392 -6.31 36.13 6.85
N TRP A 393 -5.02 36.48 6.93
CA TRP A 393 -4.02 35.88 7.85
C TRP A 393 -2.66 36.62 7.72
N THR A 394 -2.62 37.89 8.16
CA THR A 394 -1.37 38.66 8.31
C THR A 394 -1.56 39.80 9.34
N ARG A 395 -1.65 39.45 10.63
CA ARG A 395 -1.41 40.37 11.76
C ARG A 395 -1.27 39.62 13.08
N CYS A 396 -0.46 40.17 13.98
CA CYS A 396 0.22 39.46 15.08
C CYS A 396 1.17 38.36 14.54
N TRP A 397 2.43 38.25 14.94
CA TRP A 397 3.10 38.82 16.12
C TRP A 397 4.09 39.96 15.81
N ARG A 398 4.32 40.85 16.78
CA ARG A 398 5.53 41.70 16.87
C ARG A 398 5.77 42.15 18.31
N ALA A 399 7.01 42.05 18.79
CA ALA A 399 7.44 42.25 20.18
C ALA A 399 6.83 41.23 21.18
N THR A 400 7.51 40.85 22.26
CA THR A 400 8.70 41.46 22.90
C THR A 400 9.96 40.59 22.87
N ARG A 401 11.13 41.25 22.91
CA ARG A 401 12.43 40.67 23.26
C ARG A 401 12.76 41.06 24.71
N THR A 402 13.15 40.11 25.54
CA THR A 402 14.04 40.33 26.70
C THR A 402 14.87 39.07 26.94
N SER A 403 16.19 39.19 26.83
CA SER A 403 17.13 38.22 27.41
C SER A 403 17.37 38.58 28.88
N PRO A 404 17.94 37.66 29.67
CA PRO A 404 19.38 37.76 29.92
C PRO A 404 20.14 36.43 29.72
N ALA A 405 21.46 36.48 29.80
CA ALA A 405 22.37 35.33 29.74
C ALA A 405 22.85 34.93 31.15
N GLY A 406 23.36 33.70 31.32
CA GLY A 406 23.97 33.28 32.60
C GLY A 406 24.31 31.79 32.74
N SER A 407 25.53 31.42 32.35
CA SER A 407 26.42 30.42 32.99
C SER A 407 25.85 29.23 33.80
N ALA A 408 26.20 28.01 33.36
CA ALA A 408 26.72 26.94 34.22
C ALA A 408 28.28 27.04 34.27
N PRO A 409 29.06 26.19 34.99
CA PRO A 409 28.70 25.06 35.86
C PRO A 409 29.42 25.02 37.24
N THR A 410 29.02 24.11 38.14
CA THR A 410 29.90 23.59 39.22
C THR A 410 29.54 22.15 39.63
N THR A 411 30.39 21.49 40.43
CA THR A 411 30.48 20.03 40.61
C THR A 411 30.23 19.53 42.06
N ALA A 412 30.30 18.19 42.24
CA ALA A 412 30.22 17.40 43.49
C ALA A 412 28.79 17.12 44.06
N GLY A 413 28.55 16.01 44.76
CA GLY A 413 29.40 14.82 45.00
C GLY A 413 28.86 13.87 46.10
N GLY A 414 29.22 12.58 46.06
CA GLY A 414 28.79 11.51 47.00
C GLY A 414 27.52 10.76 46.54
N SER A 415 27.48 9.42 46.37
CA SER A 415 27.71 8.28 47.30
C SER A 415 26.46 7.95 48.15
N SER A 416 26.02 6.69 48.37
CA SER A 416 26.70 5.38 48.19
C SER A 416 25.73 4.16 48.21
N SER A 417 26.09 3.06 47.51
CA SER A 417 25.76 1.63 47.81
C SER A 417 24.27 1.19 47.85
N THR A 418 23.87 -0.09 47.68
CA THR A 418 24.53 -1.41 47.54
C THR A 418 24.02 -2.11 46.25
N ARG A 419 24.78 -2.95 45.51
CA ARG A 419 25.43 -4.25 45.78
C ARG A 419 24.48 -5.43 46.07
N SER A 420 24.28 -6.29 45.06
CA SER A 420 24.28 -7.75 45.21
C SER A 420 24.86 -8.41 43.93
N TRP A 421 25.23 -9.68 44.01
CA TRP A 421 25.91 -10.49 42.98
C TRP A 421 25.44 -11.94 43.12
N PHE A 422 25.17 -12.64 42.01
CA PHE A 422 25.42 -14.08 41.76
C PHE A 422 25.17 -14.30 40.25
N SER A 423 26.07 -14.76 39.37
CA SER A 423 26.99 -15.93 39.37
C SER A 423 26.35 -17.22 38.82
N THR A 424 26.42 -17.34 37.48
CA THR A 424 26.81 -18.54 36.71
C THR A 424 26.60 -19.95 37.30
N SER A 425 25.87 -20.81 36.59
CA SER A 425 26.40 -22.13 36.15
C SER A 425 25.51 -22.90 35.16
N SER A 426 26.17 -23.67 34.31
CA SER A 426 25.71 -24.88 33.59
C SER A 426 26.97 -25.77 33.50
N PRO A 427 26.92 -27.12 33.47
CA PRO A 427 26.45 -27.83 32.26
C PRO A 427 25.95 -29.30 32.46
N GLN A 428 25.86 -30.04 31.35
CA GLN A 428 25.95 -31.51 31.16
C GLN A 428 24.71 -32.44 31.25
N HIS A 429 24.41 -32.99 30.07
CA HIS A 429 24.05 -34.39 29.72
C HIS A 429 23.60 -35.40 30.80
N SER A 430 22.51 -36.11 30.47
CA SER A 430 22.56 -37.57 30.31
C SER A 430 21.50 -38.05 29.28
N ALA A 431 21.65 -39.26 28.75
CA ALA A 431 20.71 -39.87 27.82
C ALA A 431 20.69 -41.40 27.98
N SER A 432 19.52 -42.02 27.83
CA SER A 432 19.37 -43.48 27.74
C SER A 432 18.16 -43.85 26.84
N TRP A 433 18.20 -45.05 26.28
CA TRP A 433 17.26 -45.55 25.25
C TRP A 433 16.65 -46.90 25.67
N ARG A 434 15.62 -47.32 24.91
CA ARG A 434 15.05 -48.69 24.78
C ARG A 434 13.99 -49.06 25.83
N SER A 435 12.95 -49.86 25.51
CA SER A 435 12.39 -50.30 24.21
C SER A 435 11.07 -51.08 24.44
N GLY A 436 10.14 -51.09 23.48
CA GLY A 436 9.01 -52.05 23.49
C GLY A 436 7.84 -51.66 22.56
N ALA A 437 7.26 -52.64 21.86
CA ALA A 437 6.13 -52.52 20.92
C ALA A 437 5.42 -53.90 20.84
N PRO A 438 4.43 -54.15 19.95
CA PRO A 438 3.24 -53.38 19.56
C PRO A 438 1.93 -54.19 19.76
N SER A 439 0.75 -53.62 19.45
CA SER A 439 -0.44 -54.41 19.08
C SER A 439 -1.37 -53.65 18.12
N CYS A 440 -2.32 -54.36 17.48
CA CYS A 440 -3.15 -53.86 16.37
C CYS A 440 -4.62 -54.33 16.48
N ARG A 441 -5.50 -53.76 15.62
CA ARG A 441 -6.94 -54.12 15.35
C ARG A 441 -7.97 -53.54 16.35
N SER A 442 -9.24 -53.24 16.00
CA SER A 442 -9.89 -53.04 14.68
C SER A 442 -11.36 -52.52 14.77
N TRP A 443 -11.75 -51.62 13.84
CA TRP A 443 -13.12 -51.46 13.25
C TRP A 443 -14.30 -50.91 14.12
N ARG A 444 -15.48 -50.75 13.49
CA ARG A 444 -16.66 -49.90 13.88
C ARG A 444 -18.02 -50.70 13.78
N PRO A 445 -19.26 -50.13 13.78
CA PRO A 445 -19.83 -48.85 14.30
C PRO A 445 -21.08 -49.01 15.28
N PRO A 446 -22.36 -48.61 15.01
CA PRO A 446 -23.07 -47.64 15.89
C PRO A 446 -24.56 -47.94 16.29
N CYS A 447 -25.17 -47.07 17.13
CA CYS A 447 -26.63 -46.93 17.34
C CYS A 447 -26.97 -45.59 18.06
N SER A 448 -28.25 -45.28 18.36
CA SER A 448 -29.13 -44.44 17.53
C SER A 448 -30.37 -43.91 18.30
N TRP A 449 -30.76 -42.64 18.04
CA TRP A 449 -32.11 -42.02 18.17
C TRP A 449 -33.13 -42.46 19.26
N LEU A 450 -33.73 -41.46 19.94
CA LEU A 450 -35.13 -41.51 20.40
C LEU A 450 -35.78 -40.11 20.38
N SER A 451 -37.12 -40.05 20.37
CA SER A 451 -37.90 -38.83 20.10
C SER A 451 -39.32 -38.92 20.71
N THR A 452 -39.89 -37.78 21.13
CA THR A 452 -41.30 -37.64 21.59
C THR A 452 -41.93 -36.36 21.02
N ARG A 453 -43.28 -36.29 20.96
CA ARG A 453 -44.01 -35.42 20.01
C ARG A 453 -45.43 -35.02 20.47
N MET A 454 -45.86 -33.80 20.08
CA MET A 454 -47.28 -33.35 19.94
C MET A 454 -48.10 -33.21 21.25
N PRO A 455 -49.31 -32.57 21.27
CA PRO A 455 -50.15 -31.93 20.21
C PRO A 455 -50.20 -30.36 20.26
N TRP A 456 -50.46 -29.58 19.19
CA TRP A 456 -51.71 -29.32 18.41
C TRP A 456 -52.83 -28.61 19.19
N LYS A 457 -53.58 -27.58 18.72
CA LYS A 457 -53.75 -26.87 17.40
C LYS A 457 -53.85 -25.33 17.66
N SER A 458 -54.16 -24.37 16.76
CA SER A 458 -54.56 -24.32 15.33
C SER A 458 -54.27 -22.94 14.70
N GLY A 459 -53.84 -22.88 13.44
CA GLY A 459 -53.70 -21.64 12.64
C GLY A 459 -52.82 -21.88 11.41
N TRP A 460 -53.22 -21.42 10.21
CA TRP A 460 -52.58 -21.86 8.95
C TRP A 460 -51.71 -20.80 8.25
N ARG A 461 -50.44 -21.19 8.00
CA ARG A 461 -49.61 -21.09 6.77
C ARG A 461 -49.76 -19.87 5.83
N ARG A 462 -48.71 -19.38 5.14
CA ARG A 462 -47.35 -19.89 4.79
C ARG A 462 -46.34 -18.74 5.03
N THR A 463 -45.09 -18.86 5.50
CA THR A 463 -43.93 -19.74 5.19
C THR A 463 -43.40 -19.58 3.75
N CYS A 464 -42.11 -19.34 3.46
CA CYS A 464 -40.89 -19.62 4.24
C CYS A 464 -39.80 -18.53 4.10
N THR A 465 -38.99 -18.40 5.16
CA THR A 465 -37.55 -18.03 5.15
C THR A 465 -36.74 -19.29 5.52
N PRO A 466 -35.41 -19.23 5.78
CA PRO A 466 -34.28 -18.69 5.00
C PRO A 466 -33.27 -19.80 4.60
N ALA A 467 -32.21 -19.50 3.83
CA ALA A 467 -31.06 -20.41 3.67
C ALA A 467 -29.74 -19.70 3.29
N CYS A 468 -28.62 -20.28 3.72
CA CYS A 468 -27.25 -19.80 3.57
C CYS A 468 -26.72 -19.76 2.12
N SER A 469 -25.98 -18.72 1.75
CA SER A 469 -25.15 -18.67 0.54
C SER A 469 -23.77 -19.31 0.77
N GLY A 470 -23.76 -20.63 1.00
CA GLY A 470 -22.57 -21.40 1.38
C GLY A 470 -22.30 -22.63 0.51
N CYS A 471 -22.39 -22.50 -0.82
CA CYS A 471 -22.15 -23.63 -1.74
C CYS A 471 -21.57 -23.15 -3.09
N LYS A 472 -20.41 -23.69 -3.49
CA LYS A 472 -19.85 -23.48 -4.84
C LYS A 472 -20.61 -24.37 -5.84
N LEU A 473 -21.21 -23.80 -6.89
CA LEU A 473 -21.73 -24.57 -8.02
C LEU A 473 -20.97 -24.20 -9.31
N TYR A 474 -20.44 -25.22 -10.00
CA TYR A 474 -19.78 -25.05 -11.29
C TYR A 474 -20.81 -24.88 -12.41
N CYS A 475 -20.80 -23.71 -13.08
CA CYS A 475 -21.46 -23.55 -14.37
C CYS A 475 -20.45 -23.72 -15.52
N ARG A 476 -20.30 -24.96 -16.03
CA ARG A 476 -19.64 -25.21 -17.32
C ARG A 476 -20.58 -24.82 -18.46
N THR A 477 -20.29 -23.75 -19.18
CA THR A 477 -20.91 -23.45 -20.49
C THR A 477 -20.03 -23.99 -21.61
N SER A 478 -20.43 -25.11 -22.22
CA SER A 478 -19.67 -25.75 -23.30
C SER A 478 -20.00 -25.14 -24.67
N ALA A 479 -19.11 -24.32 -25.21
CA ALA A 479 -19.12 -23.94 -26.62
C ALA A 479 -18.14 -24.82 -27.41
N ARG A 480 -18.63 -25.57 -28.40
CA ARG A 480 -17.79 -26.33 -29.34
C ARG A 480 -17.51 -25.49 -30.59
N TRP A 481 -16.25 -25.46 -31.03
CA TRP A 481 -15.86 -25.11 -32.40
C TRP A 481 -14.92 -26.20 -32.94
N PRO A 482 -14.92 -26.48 -34.26
CA PRO A 482 -14.25 -27.64 -34.83
C PRO A 482 -12.76 -27.44 -35.17
N ALA A 483 -12.01 -28.54 -35.06
CA ALA A 483 -10.70 -28.77 -35.73
C ALA A 483 -10.96 -29.45 -37.11
N PRO A 484 -10.00 -29.64 -38.05
CA PRO A 484 -8.54 -29.87 -37.88
C PRO A 484 -7.69 -28.91 -38.78
N HIS A 485 -6.41 -29.11 -39.17
CA HIS A 485 -5.53 -30.29 -39.13
C HIS A 485 -4.01 -29.96 -38.84
N PRO A 486 -2.93 -30.48 -39.50
CA PRO A 486 -1.65 -30.68 -38.80
C PRO A 486 -0.50 -29.72 -39.17
N HIS A 487 0.60 -29.82 -38.41
CA HIS A 487 1.91 -29.20 -38.67
C HIS A 487 2.88 -30.14 -39.43
N PRO A 488 3.85 -29.60 -40.18
CA PRO A 488 5.20 -30.18 -40.36
C PRO A 488 6.18 -29.70 -39.26
N PRO A 489 7.34 -30.37 -39.06
CA PRO A 489 7.98 -30.44 -37.73
C PRO A 489 8.98 -29.33 -37.37
N ALA A 490 9.31 -29.27 -36.08
CA ALA A 490 10.27 -28.34 -35.48
C ALA A 490 11.74 -28.73 -35.74
N LEU A 491 12.64 -27.74 -35.71
CA LEU A 491 14.09 -27.93 -35.65
C LEU A 491 14.78 -26.83 -34.81
N ALA A 492 15.81 -27.26 -34.08
CA ALA A 492 16.90 -26.44 -33.51
C ALA A 492 16.53 -25.19 -32.67
N GLY A 493 16.45 -25.40 -31.35
CA GLY A 493 17.20 -24.51 -30.45
C GLY A 493 18.72 -24.71 -30.64
N THR A 494 19.54 -23.80 -30.11
CA THR A 494 21.02 -23.84 -30.15
C THR A 494 21.67 -23.44 -31.49
N LEU A 495 21.58 -22.15 -31.88
CA LEU A 495 22.57 -21.51 -32.78
C LEU A 495 22.54 -19.96 -32.77
N LEU A 496 22.74 -19.33 -31.61
CA LEU A 496 22.88 -17.87 -31.47
C LEU A 496 24.11 -17.47 -30.60
N ARG A 497 25.29 -17.96 -30.98
CA ARG A 497 26.60 -17.54 -30.42
C ARG A 497 27.74 -17.52 -31.45
N THR A 498 27.49 -17.03 -32.67
CA THR A 498 28.55 -16.66 -33.64
C THR A 498 28.21 -15.36 -34.37
N PRO A 499 29.19 -14.54 -34.81
CA PRO A 499 28.92 -13.24 -35.45
C PRO A 499 28.19 -13.34 -36.81
N GLU A 500 28.29 -14.48 -37.50
CA GLU A 500 27.83 -14.66 -38.88
C GLU A 500 26.31 -14.78 -39.01
N GLY A 501 25.60 -15.20 -37.95
CA GLY A 501 24.13 -15.29 -37.96
C GLY A 501 23.44 -13.95 -38.23
N THR A 502 24.07 -12.84 -37.82
CA THR A 502 23.55 -11.47 -37.91
C THR A 502 23.41 -10.98 -39.36
N ALA A 503 24.19 -11.54 -40.30
CA ALA A 503 24.19 -11.10 -41.70
C ALA A 503 22.94 -11.58 -42.47
N ARG A 504 22.46 -12.81 -42.23
CA ARG A 504 21.29 -13.36 -42.93
C ARG A 504 19.96 -12.76 -42.48
N ALA A 505 19.85 -12.30 -41.23
CA ALA A 505 18.64 -11.66 -40.72
C ALA A 505 18.29 -10.34 -41.45
N ARG A 506 19.28 -9.58 -41.92
CA ARG A 506 19.07 -8.32 -42.65
C ARG A 506 18.55 -8.48 -44.07
N GLY A 507 18.68 -9.67 -44.68
CA GLY A 507 18.16 -9.93 -46.03
C GLY A 507 16.64 -10.13 -46.09
N LEU A 508 16.04 -10.72 -45.05
CA LEU A 508 14.61 -11.09 -45.04
C LEU A 508 13.66 -9.91 -44.75
N LEU A 509 14.13 -8.86 -44.08
CA LEU A 509 13.32 -7.68 -43.76
C LEU A 509 13.01 -6.79 -44.99
N LEU A 510 13.79 -6.88 -46.06
CA LEU A 510 13.61 -6.09 -47.28
C LEU A 510 12.56 -6.65 -48.25
N TRP A 511 12.04 -7.86 -48.03
CA TRP A 511 10.92 -8.42 -48.83
C TRP A 511 9.55 -8.18 -48.20
N ALA A 512 9.46 -7.98 -46.88
CA ALA A 512 8.19 -7.81 -46.18
C ALA A 512 7.51 -6.44 -46.39
N TRP A 513 8.25 -5.40 -46.80
CA TRP A 513 7.71 -4.06 -47.04
C TRP A 513 7.17 -3.84 -48.47
N GLY A 514 7.31 -4.81 -49.37
CA GLY A 514 6.91 -4.69 -50.78
C GLY A 514 5.45 -5.00 -51.11
N LEU A 515 4.62 -5.40 -50.14
CA LEU A 515 3.32 -6.05 -50.40
C LEU A 515 2.08 -5.40 -49.75
N CYS A 516 2.20 -4.20 -49.18
CA CYS A 516 1.05 -3.43 -48.63
C CYS A 516 0.80 -2.09 -49.35
N ALA A 517 1.26 -1.92 -50.59
CA ALA A 517 1.15 -0.68 -51.37
C ALA A 517 0.24 -0.82 -52.61
N ALA A 518 -0.90 -1.52 -52.48
CA ALA A 518 -1.80 -1.81 -53.61
C ALA A 518 -3.28 -1.91 -53.23
N CYS A 519 -3.85 -0.90 -52.56
CA CYS A 519 -5.31 -0.77 -52.45
C CYS A 519 -5.78 0.68 -52.26
N GLN A 520 -6.94 1.02 -52.84
CA GLN A 520 -7.71 2.27 -52.72
C GLN A 520 -7.06 3.56 -53.27
N LEU A 521 -7.39 3.85 -54.53
CA LEU A 521 -7.25 5.16 -55.18
C LEU A 521 -8.64 5.67 -55.59
N SER A 522 -9.23 6.61 -54.84
CA SER A 522 -10.44 7.40 -55.19
C SER A 522 -10.82 8.34 -54.03
N ALA A 523 -11.17 9.62 -54.19
CA ALA A 523 -11.01 10.57 -55.30
C ALA A 523 -11.24 12.02 -54.80
N ARG A 524 -10.69 13.02 -55.53
CA ARG A 524 -10.91 14.50 -55.42
C ARG A 524 -10.47 15.16 -54.10
N ALA A 525 -9.61 16.18 -54.01
CA ALA A 525 -9.11 17.25 -54.91
C ALA A 525 -9.84 18.61 -54.87
N THR A 526 -9.35 19.49 -54.00
CA THR A 526 -9.30 20.98 -53.97
C THR A 526 -8.14 21.30 -53.00
N GLY A 527 -7.15 22.17 -53.20
CA GLY A 527 -7.09 23.50 -53.85
C GLY A 527 -6.86 24.55 -52.73
N ALA A 528 -5.80 25.38 -52.68
CA ALA A 528 -4.71 25.66 -53.63
C ALA A 528 -3.40 26.14 -52.93
N HIS A 529 -2.43 26.67 -53.70
CA HIS A 529 -1.04 27.00 -53.29
C HIS A 529 -0.83 28.34 -52.54
N VAL A 530 0.22 28.38 -51.67
CA VAL A 530 1.40 29.30 -51.66
C VAL A 530 2.39 28.77 -50.58
N SER A 531 3.73 28.59 -50.70
CA SER A 531 4.78 28.78 -51.74
C SER A 531 5.76 29.99 -51.62
N VAL A 532 6.96 29.71 -51.05
CA VAL A 532 8.31 30.33 -51.33
C VAL A 532 8.60 31.77 -50.83
N ALA A 533 9.79 32.17 -50.31
CA ALA A 533 10.91 31.49 -49.60
C ALA A 533 11.79 32.54 -48.78
N PRO A 534 13.16 32.61 -48.71
CA PRO A 534 13.85 32.98 -47.45
C PRO A 534 14.86 34.17 -47.52
N CYS A 535 15.52 34.53 -46.39
CA CYS A 535 16.86 35.15 -46.37
C CYS A 535 17.59 35.07 -45.02
N GLY A 536 18.93 35.04 -45.05
CA GLY A 536 19.86 35.36 -43.94
C GLY A 536 20.39 36.81 -44.06
N PRO A 537 21.62 37.18 -43.59
CA PRO A 537 22.85 36.38 -43.71
C PRO A 537 23.89 36.46 -42.54
N THR A 538 25.08 35.93 -42.84
CA THR A 538 26.34 35.62 -42.10
C THR A 538 27.22 36.75 -41.51
N VAL A 539 28.22 36.35 -40.69
CA VAL A 539 29.68 36.74 -40.62
C VAL A 539 30.24 36.48 -39.19
N SER A 540 31.46 35.98 -38.89
CA SER A 540 32.52 35.19 -39.59
C SER A 540 33.49 34.52 -38.56
N GLY A 541 34.59 33.87 -39.00
CA GLY A 541 35.72 33.37 -38.17
C GLY A 541 37.00 34.25 -38.28
N PRO A 542 38.26 33.74 -38.25
CA PRO A 542 38.69 32.33 -38.45
C PRO A 542 40.03 31.78 -37.80
N TRP A 543 40.35 30.48 -38.02
CA TRP A 543 41.70 29.80 -38.03
C TRP A 543 42.45 29.54 -36.68
N ALA A 544 43.36 28.55 -36.49
CA ALA A 544 43.78 27.32 -37.24
C ALA A 544 44.52 26.29 -36.30
N THR A 545 44.95 25.12 -36.84
CA THR A 545 45.68 23.98 -36.17
C THR A 545 47.06 23.74 -36.85
N PRO A 546 47.89 22.66 -36.65
CA PRO A 546 47.88 21.49 -35.72
C PRO A 546 49.27 21.15 -35.06
N GLY A 547 49.40 20.01 -34.34
CA GLY A 547 50.72 19.35 -34.15
C GLY A 547 50.90 18.36 -32.97
N GLU A 548 51.46 17.17 -33.28
CA GLU A 548 52.27 16.23 -32.45
C GLU A 548 51.74 15.67 -31.09
N ARG A 549 52.45 14.73 -30.42
CA ARG A 549 52.72 13.29 -30.68
C ARG A 549 53.58 12.74 -29.52
N LEU A 550 53.17 11.63 -28.88
CA LEU A 550 54.02 10.73 -28.03
C LEU A 550 54.66 11.39 -26.78
N ASP A 551 55.07 10.68 -25.72
CA ASP A 551 55.49 9.28 -25.61
C ASP A 551 55.16 8.61 -24.26
N ASN A 552 55.56 7.35 -24.08
CA ASN A 552 55.37 6.54 -22.86
C ASN A 552 56.55 6.62 -21.88
N THR A 553 56.30 6.41 -20.59
CA THR A 553 57.26 5.72 -19.68
C THR A 553 56.52 4.91 -18.62
N GLU A 554 56.97 3.67 -18.39
CA GLU A 554 56.46 2.73 -17.38
C GLU A 554 57.26 2.81 -16.06
N GLY A 555 56.74 2.19 -14.99
CA GLY A 555 57.33 2.16 -13.63
C GLY A 555 56.24 1.96 -12.57
N SER A 556 55.96 0.81 -11.95
CA SER A 556 56.82 -0.32 -11.52
C SER A 556 57.93 0.14 -10.56
N SER A 557 58.06 -0.35 -9.32
CA SER A 557 57.28 -1.36 -8.55
C SER A 557 57.57 -1.26 -7.04
N THR A 558 56.93 -2.09 -6.19
CA THR A 558 57.30 -2.53 -4.79
C THR A 558 58.00 -1.55 -3.80
N GLY A 559 57.66 -1.44 -2.51
CA GLY A 559 56.64 -2.11 -1.68
C GLY A 559 57.17 -2.56 -0.30
N ARG A 560 56.66 -1.96 0.80
CA ARG A 560 56.82 -2.34 2.24
C ARG A 560 58.25 -2.31 2.85
N PRO A 561 58.40 -2.31 4.20
CA PRO A 561 57.55 -1.67 5.23
C PRO A 561 58.36 -0.87 6.28
N ALA A 562 57.65 -0.04 7.06
CA ALA A 562 57.98 0.32 8.45
C ALA A 562 56.65 0.59 9.18
#